data_AF-K8WS38-F1
#
_entry.id   AF-K8WS38-F1
#
_cell.length_a   1.000
_cell.length_b   1.000
_cell.length_c   1.000
_cell.angle_alpha   90.00
_cell.angle_beta   90.00
_cell.angle_gamma   90.00
#
_symmetry.space_group_name_H-M   'P 1'
#
loop_
_entity.id
_entity.type
_entity.pdbx_description
1 polymer ?
#
loop_
_entity_poly.entity_id
_entity_poly.type
_entity_poly.pdbx_seq_one_letter_code
_entity_poly.pdbx_strand_id
1 'polypeptide(L)'
;MGNHSTQAVNSTIEVSLVEVPKKIHFVWLGKLGAIQQDYIRTWQQINPDYQITVWYDPQALLANELGKQIKNFAGQKLIVGKKTYFNKVIQLQNDAHKFISQAMRIEKKTFDQSAKEFMIANLNCSEENLENIRKENKTSYSDFMQQHSGLVQLADINILDDTYTGIDKYYYQELTLRQNLAAASDIVRLKMLSQQGGFYFDADLLPALNTTIFNENIQTKISQLSGREKAQIEFAKTQLILERLSVIDSSHFPAREALTQSYENYVDKFAQKGPEYKNLVDEIRITIDAVHTIDDFFQPLAQQYIESNSLRIAKHRGFRGINNNAIMAEAHSHKLQSVMETLAKNYQRLEQHNLIFIEKEGDQQTRYLNDPYAGIQFPEEANYRMDGLTESTATIEITGPGAILKAIKNNAKQQVSEDGQSQSFPIDQFSFDLFNTYTEEDAKSSWQKQHTASDFSYDQLLLAIQAKRPDLVRKLLAYQSLSRHDGFEWLSTAINNRDEETLRLLLEADVNPNSNNKVKKITRNRPP
;
A
#
# COMPACT_ATOMS: atom_id res chain seq x y z
N MET A 1 -48.01 -22.34 50.08
CA MET A 1 -47.68 -21.03 49.48
C MET A 1 -46.31 -20.64 49.99
N GLY A 2 -45.31 -20.67 49.11
CA GLY A 2 -43.94 -20.29 49.42
C GLY A 2 -43.25 -20.06 48.08
N ASN A 3 -43.26 -18.80 47.63
CA ASN A 3 -42.62 -18.37 46.40
C ASN A 3 -41.10 -18.51 46.55
N HIS A 4 -40.51 -19.40 45.78
CA HIS A 4 -39.08 -19.35 45.48
C HIS A 4 -38.85 -18.28 44.41
N SER A 5 -38.48 -17.08 44.85
CA SER A 5 -37.93 -16.03 44.00
C SER A 5 -36.50 -16.39 43.63
N THR A 6 -36.31 -16.83 42.39
CA THR A 6 -35.02 -16.99 41.73
C THR A 6 -34.42 -15.60 41.50
N GLN A 7 -33.38 -15.25 42.25
CA GLN A 7 -32.55 -14.08 41.95
C GLN A 7 -31.73 -14.40 40.68
N ALA A 8 -32.07 -13.73 39.59
CA ALA A 8 -31.22 -13.66 38.40
C ALA A 8 -29.97 -12.85 38.76
N VAL A 9 -28.81 -13.51 38.75
CA VAL A 9 -27.50 -12.86 38.86
C VAL A 9 -27.22 -12.22 37.51
N ASN A 10 -27.55 -10.94 37.35
CA ASN A 10 -27.01 -10.11 36.28
C ASN A 10 -25.55 -9.81 36.63
N SER A 11 -24.62 -10.68 36.23
CA SER A 11 -23.19 -10.37 36.25
C SER A 11 -22.87 -9.46 35.07
N THR A 12 -22.92 -8.15 35.29
CA THR A 12 -22.34 -7.16 34.39
C THR A 12 -20.84 -7.43 34.33
N ILE A 13 -20.33 -7.93 33.21
CA ILE A 13 -18.89 -8.08 33.00
C ILE A 13 -18.29 -6.67 32.99
N GLU A 14 -17.54 -6.31 34.02
CA GLU A 14 -16.77 -5.07 34.03
C GLU A 14 -15.71 -5.15 32.92
N VAL A 15 -15.83 -4.27 31.92
CA VAL A 15 -14.85 -4.14 30.84
C VAL A 15 -13.60 -3.47 31.42
N SER A 16 -12.54 -4.27 31.58
CA SER A 16 -11.24 -3.75 32.01
C SER A 16 -10.56 -3.01 30.85
N LEU A 17 -10.15 -1.76 31.09
CA LEU A 17 -9.39 -0.96 30.13
C LEU A 17 -7.90 -1.02 30.47
N VAL A 18 -7.07 -1.08 29.43
CA VAL A 18 -5.61 -1.10 29.50
C VAL A 18 -5.04 0.09 28.74
N GLU A 19 -3.91 0.61 29.23
CA GLU A 19 -3.13 1.63 28.52
C GLU A 19 -2.49 1.03 27.27
N VAL A 20 -2.65 1.70 26.14
CA VAL A 20 -1.89 1.36 24.93
C VAL A 20 -0.46 1.88 25.09
N PRO A 21 0.58 1.06 24.88
CA PRO A 21 1.96 1.50 24.94
C PRO A 21 2.24 2.71 24.03
N LYS A 22 3.03 3.68 24.50
CA LYS A 22 3.46 4.85 23.72
C LYS A 22 4.56 4.49 22.70
N LYS A 23 4.20 3.62 21.76
CA LYS A 23 5.07 3.14 20.68
C LYS A 23 4.34 3.31 19.35
N ILE A 24 5.04 3.86 18.37
CA ILE A 24 4.57 3.96 16.98
C ILE A 24 5.47 3.08 16.11
N HIS A 25 4.85 2.23 15.32
CA HIS A 25 5.51 1.28 14.45
C HIS A 25 5.17 1.56 12.99
N PHE A 26 6.20 1.61 12.16
CA PHE A 26 6.10 1.59 10.70
C PHE A 26 6.77 0.33 10.17
N VAL A 27 6.23 -0.25 9.10
CA VAL A 27 6.90 -1.34 8.37
C VAL A 27 7.24 -0.85 6.98
N TRP A 28 8.49 -1.01 6.57
CA TRP A 28 8.90 -0.74 5.21
C TRP A 28 9.83 -1.82 4.69
N LEU A 29 9.44 -2.46 3.59
CA LEU A 29 10.19 -3.54 2.95
C LEU A 29 10.75 -3.02 1.62
N GLY A 30 12.08 -3.07 1.45
CA GLY A 30 12.78 -2.50 0.28
C GLY A 30 13.41 -1.13 0.58
N LYS A 31 13.43 -0.22 -0.41
CA LYS A 31 14.03 1.13 -0.30
C LYS A 31 13.11 2.09 0.44
N LEU A 32 13.55 2.66 1.56
CA LEU A 32 12.76 3.67 2.28
C LEU A 32 12.66 4.96 1.45
N GLY A 33 11.46 5.27 0.96
CA GLY A 33 11.22 6.42 0.11
C GLY A 33 11.40 7.75 0.87
N ALA A 34 11.90 8.78 0.20
CA ALA A 34 12.16 10.07 0.83
C ALA A 34 10.87 10.75 1.33
N ILE A 35 9.74 10.58 0.62
CA ILE A 35 8.45 11.10 1.07
C ILE A 35 7.92 10.36 2.31
N GLN A 36 8.13 9.05 2.41
CA GLN A 36 7.81 8.31 3.62
C GLN A 36 8.67 8.74 4.81
N GLN A 37 9.95 9.09 4.59
CA GLN A 37 10.79 9.68 5.64
C GLN A 37 10.20 10.99 6.17
N ASP A 38 9.68 11.85 5.28
CA ASP A 38 8.99 13.08 5.68
C ASP A 38 7.74 12.82 6.54
N TYR A 39 6.95 11.80 6.17
CA TYR A 39 5.73 11.46 6.90
C TYR A 39 6.06 10.87 8.28
N ILE A 40 7.02 9.95 8.37
CA ILE A 40 7.50 9.37 9.63
C ILE A 40 8.05 10.46 10.56
N ARG A 41 8.81 11.42 10.00
CA ARG A 41 9.30 12.57 10.76
C ARG A 41 8.16 13.42 11.32
N THR A 42 7.08 13.60 10.57
CA THR A 42 5.91 14.33 11.06
C THR A 42 5.28 13.64 12.26
N TRP A 43 5.15 12.31 12.23
CA TRP A 43 4.72 11.54 13.41
C TRP A 43 5.63 11.73 14.62
N GLN A 44 6.95 11.77 14.41
CA GLN A 44 7.94 12.02 15.46
C GLN A 44 7.82 13.42 16.07
N GLN A 45 7.60 14.43 15.25
CA GLN A 45 7.45 15.82 15.70
C GLN A 45 6.17 16.01 16.53
N ILE A 46 5.05 15.45 16.05
CA ILE A 46 3.74 15.60 16.68
C ILE A 46 3.58 14.73 17.94
N ASN A 47 4.36 13.66 18.07
CA ASN A 47 4.28 12.72 19.20
C ASN A 47 5.65 12.50 19.85
N PRO A 48 6.27 13.54 20.42
CA PRO A 48 7.65 13.47 20.93
C PRO A 48 7.80 12.55 22.15
N ASP A 49 6.70 12.21 22.84
CA ASP A 49 6.65 11.28 23.96
C ASP A 49 6.46 9.81 23.54
N TYR A 50 6.33 9.54 22.24
CA TYR A 50 6.23 8.19 21.69
C TYR A 50 7.57 7.71 21.16
N GLN A 51 7.89 6.44 21.43
CA GLN A 51 9.00 5.77 20.78
C GLN A 51 8.59 5.37 19.36
N ILE A 52 9.30 5.87 18.35
CA ILE A 52 9.04 5.50 16.95
C ILE A 52 10.05 4.44 16.49
N THR A 53 9.54 3.36 15.90
CA THR A 53 10.34 2.27 15.31
C THR A 53 9.93 2.02 13.87
N VAL A 54 10.89 2.08 12.96
CA VAL A 54 10.77 1.62 11.57
C VAL A 54 11.33 0.20 11.48
N TRP A 55 10.48 -0.73 11.06
CA TRP A 55 10.81 -2.14 10.87
C TRP A 55 11.12 -2.43 9.42
N TYR A 56 12.26 -3.08 9.17
CA TYR A 56 12.72 -3.44 7.83
C TYR A 56 13.42 -4.81 7.82
N ASP A 57 13.56 -5.41 6.64
CA ASP A 57 14.35 -6.62 6.45
C ASP A 57 15.72 -6.28 5.81
N PRO A 58 16.81 -6.22 6.60
CA PRO A 58 18.15 -6.00 6.06
C PRO A 58 18.66 -7.13 5.18
N GLN A 59 18.02 -8.31 5.22
CA GLN A 59 18.39 -9.49 4.44
C GLN A 59 17.63 -9.60 3.12
N ALA A 60 16.61 -8.77 2.88
CA ALA A 60 15.71 -8.84 1.73
C ALA A 60 15.50 -7.49 0.99
N LEU A 61 16.56 -6.68 0.88
CA LEU A 61 16.49 -5.37 0.22
C LEU A 61 16.28 -5.46 -1.31
N LEU A 62 16.45 -6.63 -1.92
CA LEU A 62 16.21 -6.89 -3.35
C LEU A 62 14.83 -7.50 -3.65
N ALA A 63 13.95 -7.69 -2.66
CA ALA A 63 12.67 -8.37 -2.87
C ALA A 63 11.75 -7.66 -3.89
N ASN A 64 11.67 -6.32 -3.85
CA ASN A 64 10.95 -5.55 -4.87
C ASN A 64 11.58 -5.71 -6.26
N GLU A 65 12.92 -5.70 -6.30
CA GLU A 65 13.67 -5.78 -7.55
C GLU A 65 13.48 -7.14 -8.22
N LEU A 66 13.47 -8.23 -7.44
CA LEU A 66 13.15 -9.56 -7.94
C LEU A 66 11.81 -9.58 -8.69
N GLY A 67 10.77 -8.97 -8.10
CA GLY A 67 9.44 -8.90 -8.72
C GLY A 67 9.44 -8.12 -10.03
N LYS A 68 10.13 -6.97 -10.06
CA LYS A 68 10.31 -6.17 -11.29
C LYS A 68 11.05 -6.96 -12.37
N GLN A 69 12.15 -7.61 -12.03
CA GLN A 69 12.96 -8.35 -13.00
C GLN A 69 12.23 -9.57 -13.55
N ILE A 70 11.45 -10.30 -12.72
CA ILE A 70 10.59 -11.40 -13.20
C ILE A 70 9.58 -10.89 -14.23
N LYS A 71 8.86 -9.80 -13.91
CA LYS A 71 7.84 -9.22 -14.81
C LYS A 71 8.48 -8.69 -16.10
N ASN A 72 9.60 -7.99 -16.00
CA ASN A 72 10.35 -7.45 -17.14
C ASN A 72 10.84 -8.59 -18.04
N PHE A 73 11.48 -9.61 -17.48
CA PHE A 73 11.99 -10.76 -18.24
C PHE A 73 10.87 -11.54 -18.92
N ALA A 74 9.74 -11.75 -18.22
CA ALA A 74 8.56 -12.36 -18.84
C ALA A 74 8.04 -11.53 -20.02
N GLY A 75 8.18 -10.20 -19.98
CA GLY A 75 7.83 -9.28 -21.07
C GLY A 75 8.83 -9.22 -22.23
N GLN A 76 10.12 -9.52 -22.01
CA GLN A 76 11.21 -9.29 -22.99
C GLN A 76 11.06 -10.05 -24.33
N LYS A 77 10.30 -11.15 -24.38
CA LYS A 77 10.20 -12.00 -25.59
C LYS A 77 8.85 -11.97 -26.32
N LEU A 78 7.93 -11.08 -25.98
CA LEU A 78 6.52 -11.39 -26.25
C LEU A 78 5.74 -10.32 -27.00
N ILE A 79 5.69 -10.53 -28.32
CA ILE A 79 4.43 -10.62 -29.07
C ILE A 79 3.66 -11.87 -28.57
N VAL A 80 3.06 -11.85 -27.38
CA VAL A 80 2.00 -12.83 -27.03
C VAL A 80 1.02 -12.22 -26.04
N GLY A 81 -0.23 -12.66 -26.17
CA GLY A 81 -1.33 -12.20 -25.36
C GLY A 81 -1.15 -12.47 -23.86
N LYS A 82 -1.95 -11.71 -23.09
CA LYS A 82 -2.05 -11.67 -21.61
C LYS A 82 -1.81 -13.02 -20.91
N LYS A 83 -2.47 -14.08 -21.37
CA LYS A 83 -2.37 -15.42 -20.79
C LYS A 83 -0.94 -15.99 -20.83
N THR A 84 -0.22 -15.81 -21.93
CA THR A 84 1.15 -16.33 -22.05
C THR A 84 2.11 -15.57 -21.14
N TYR A 85 1.92 -14.25 -21.02
CA TYR A 85 2.65 -13.43 -20.07
C TYR A 85 2.42 -13.90 -18.64
N PHE A 86 1.17 -14.07 -18.21
CA PHE A 86 0.85 -14.55 -16.87
C PHE A 86 1.44 -15.92 -16.57
N ASN A 87 1.30 -16.87 -17.50
CA ASN A 87 1.89 -18.20 -17.34
C ASN A 87 3.41 -18.12 -17.18
N LYS A 88 4.07 -17.23 -17.93
CA LYS A 88 5.51 -17.05 -17.81
C LYS A 88 5.92 -16.43 -16.47
N VAL A 89 5.17 -15.44 -15.98
CA VAL A 89 5.39 -14.87 -14.64
C VAL A 89 5.19 -15.93 -13.56
N ILE A 90 4.10 -16.69 -13.60
CA ILE A 90 3.80 -17.78 -12.66
C ILE A 90 4.92 -18.82 -12.65
N GLN A 91 5.42 -19.21 -13.83
CA GLN A 91 6.54 -20.14 -13.95
C GLN A 91 7.79 -19.59 -13.25
N LEU A 92 8.20 -18.36 -13.59
CA LEU A 92 9.40 -17.74 -13.02
C LEU A 92 9.28 -17.52 -11.51
N GLN A 93 8.08 -17.21 -11.02
CA GLN A 93 7.78 -17.14 -9.59
C GLN A 93 7.98 -18.49 -8.89
N ASN A 94 7.51 -19.58 -9.48
CA ASN A 94 7.72 -20.92 -8.94
C ASN A 94 9.21 -21.29 -8.93
N ASP A 95 9.92 -20.99 -10.01
CA ASP A 95 11.36 -21.23 -10.15
C ASP A 95 12.16 -20.42 -9.11
N ALA A 96 11.83 -19.13 -8.94
CA ALA A 96 12.42 -18.25 -7.94
C ALA A 96 12.18 -18.77 -6.52
N HIS A 97 10.93 -19.12 -6.20
CA HIS A 97 10.59 -19.66 -4.88
C HIS A 97 11.39 -20.92 -4.55
N LYS A 98 11.44 -21.87 -5.49
CA LYS A 98 12.18 -23.13 -5.32
C LYS A 98 13.66 -22.86 -5.10
N PHE A 99 14.28 -22.05 -5.96
CA PHE A 99 15.70 -21.73 -5.89
C PHE A 99 16.05 -21.03 -4.57
N ILE A 100 15.34 -19.93 -4.26
CA ILE A 100 15.64 -19.08 -3.10
C ILE A 100 15.35 -19.82 -1.79
N SER A 101 14.20 -20.50 -1.68
CA SER A 101 13.85 -21.23 -0.46
C SER A 101 14.82 -22.37 -0.17
N GLN A 102 15.32 -23.06 -1.21
CA GLN A 102 16.34 -24.10 -1.05
C GLN A 102 17.67 -23.51 -0.55
N ALA A 103 18.15 -22.44 -1.18
CA ALA A 103 19.39 -21.76 -0.80
C ALA A 103 19.33 -21.23 0.65
N MET A 104 18.21 -20.60 1.04
CA MET A 104 18.03 -20.14 2.42
C MET A 104 18.00 -21.29 3.43
N ARG A 105 17.25 -22.36 3.14
CA ARG A 105 17.06 -23.47 4.09
C ARG A 105 18.31 -24.33 4.26
N ILE A 106 18.96 -24.69 3.14
CA ILE A 106 20.06 -25.67 3.08
C ILE A 106 21.42 -24.98 3.15
N GLU A 107 21.64 -23.96 2.31
CA GLU A 107 22.94 -23.28 2.19
C GLU A 107 23.10 -22.12 3.19
N LYS A 108 22.04 -21.79 3.95
CA LYS A 108 22.01 -20.71 4.94
C LYS A 108 22.35 -19.34 4.35
N LYS A 109 22.04 -19.13 3.08
CA LYS A 109 22.15 -17.82 2.42
C LYS A 109 21.01 -16.90 2.87
N THR A 110 21.27 -15.60 2.87
CA THR A 110 20.23 -14.57 3.00
C THR A 110 19.31 -14.56 1.78
N PHE A 111 18.15 -13.90 1.90
CA PHE A 111 17.26 -13.71 0.75
C PHE A 111 17.98 -12.97 -0.39
N ASP A 112 18.65 -11.84 -0.10
CA ASP A 112 19.31 -11.02 -1.11
C ASP A 112 20.42 -11.77 -1.87
N GLN A 113 21.24 -12.56 -1.17
CA GLN A 113 22.25 -13.40 -1.82
C GLN A 113 21.60 -14.36 -2.82
N SER A 114 20.56 -15.07 -2.37
CA SER A 114 19.87 -16.07 -3.19
C SER A 114 19.09 -15.45 -4.35
N ALA A 115 18.42 -14.32 -4.11
CA ALA A 115 17.68 -13.57 -5.12
C ALA A 115 18.62 -13.01 -6.18
N LYS A 116 19.78 -12.45 -5.79
CA LYS A 116 20.81 -11.97 -6.71
C LYS A 116 21.31 -13.10 -7.62
N GLU A 117 21.67 -14.24 -7.04
CA GLU A 117 22.10 -15.42 -7.81
C GLU A 117 21.02 -15.89 -8.80
N PHE A 118 19.76 -15.95 -8.37
CA PHE A 118 18.65 -16.31 -9.25
C PHE A 118 18.51 -15.34 -10.42
N MET A 119 18.52 -14.02 -10.15
CA MET A 119 18.36 -12.97 -11.16
C MET A 119 19.49 -12.98 -12.19
N ILE A 120 20.74 -13.18 -11.76
CA ILE A 120 21.90 -13.29 -12.66
C ILE A 120 21.76 -14.54 -13.55
N ALA A 121 21.49 -15.69 -12.94
CA ALA A 121 21.48 -16.97 -13.66
C ALA A 121 20.28 -17.15 -14.59
N ASN A 122 19.11 -16.60 -14.25
CA ASN A 122 17.85 -16.91 -14.93
C ASN A 122 17.20 -15.70 -15.62
N LEU A 123 17.52 -14.47 -15.22
CA LEU A 123 16.86 -13.25 -15.72
C LEU A 123 17.82 -12.30 -16.48
N ASN A 124 19.07 -12.71 -16.69
CA ASN A 124 20.12 -11.91 -17.36
C ASN A 124 20.41 -10.55 -16.69
N CYS A 125 20.29 -10.48 -15.36
CA CYS A 125 20.60 -9.26 -14.63
C CYS A 125 22.13 -9.09 -14.43
N SER A 126 22.59 -7.84 -14.40
CA SER A 126 23.98 -7.50 -14.07
C SER A 126 24.19 -7.55 -12.55
N GLU A 127 25.25 -8.23 -12.11
CA GLU A 127 25.64 -8.27 -10.69
C GLU A 127 25.92 -6.86 -10.15
N GLU A 128 26.64 -6.03 -10.92
CA GLU A 128 26.98 -4.66 -10.52
C GLU A 128 25.71 -3.82 -10.27
N ASN A 129 24.73 -3.91 -11.17
CA ASN A 129 23.48 -3.18 -11.03
C ASN A 129 22.70 -3.63 -9.80
N LEU A 130 22.63 -4.94 -9.54
CA LEU A 130 21.93 -5.47 -8.37
C LEU A 130 22.61 -5.06 -7.06
N GLU A 131 23.94 -5.05 -7.01
CA GLU A 131 24.67 -4.55 -5.83
C GLU A 131 24.47 -3.05 -5.63
N ASN A 132 24.43 -2.25 -6.69
CA ASN A 132 24.14 -0.83 -6.61
C ASN A 132 22.72 -0.58 -6.04
N ILE A 133 21.71 -1.27 -6.56
CA ILE A 133 20.33 -1.18 -6.04
C ILE A 133 20.28 -1.58 -4.56
N ARG A 134 20.90 -2.70 -4.19
CA ARG A 134 20.96 -3.16 -2.79
C ARG A 134 21.62 -2.12 -1.88
N LYS A 135 22.73 -1.53 -2.34
CA LYS A 135 23.46 -0.49 -1.61
C LYS A 135 22.62 0.76 -1.44
N GLU A 136 21.96 1.25 -2.50
CA GLU A 136 21.03 2.38 -2.41
C GLU A 136 19.89 2.12 -1.43
N ASN A 137 19.30 0.94 -1.48
CA ASN A 137 18.22 0.55 -0.58
C ASN A 137 18.71 0.56 0.88
N LYS A 138 19.90 0.01 1.14
CA LYS A 138 20.52 0.06 2.47
C LYS A 138 20.81 1.50 2.91
N THR A 139 21.37 2.32 2.02
CA THR A 139 21.74 3.71 2.28
C THR A 139 20.51 4.56 2.65
N SER A 140 19.35 4.29 2.04
CA SER A 140 18.10 4.99 2.39
C SER A 140 17.74 4.91 3.89
N TYR A 141 18.10 3.81 4.58
CA TYR A 141 17.88 3.69 6.03
C TYR A 141 19.01 4.31 6.85
N SER A 142 20.27 4.16 6.43
CA SER A 142 21.39 4.75 7.18
C SER A 142 21.33 6.27 7.17
N ASP A 143 20.96 6.86 6.04
CA ASP A 143 20.85 8.31 5.88
C ASP A 143 19.69 8.84 6.73
N PHE A 144 18.54 8.16 6.71
CA PHE A 144 17.41 8.46 7.58
C PHE A 144 17.80 8.41 9.06
N MET A 145 18.49 7.36 9.49
CA MET A 145 18.96 7.23 10.87
C MET A 145 20.00 8.28 11.27
N GLN A 146 20.85 8.72 10.35
CA GLN A 146 21.81 9.78 10.59
C GLN A 146 21.10 11.14 10.79
N GLN A 147 20.03 11.40 10.03
CA GLN A 147 19.24 12.62 10.11
C GLN A 147 18.32 12.66 11.35
N HIS A 148 17.90 11.51 11.87
CA HIS A 148 16.95 11.38 12.97
C HIS A 148 17.52 10.66 14.21
N SER A 149 18.83 10.78 14.41
CA SER A 149 19.55 10.07 15.48
C SER A 149 18.94 10.36 16.86
N GLY A 150 18.56 9.30 17.57
CA GLY A 150 17.97 9.38 18.91
C GLY A 150 16.45 9.65 18.94
N LEU A 151 15.83 9.96 17.79
CA LEU A 151 14.39 10.26 17.69
C LEU A 151 13.59 9.11 17.08
N VAL A 152 14.19 8.38 16.14
CA VAL A 152 13.57 7.21 15.49
C VAL A 152 14.51 6.02 15.62
N GLN A 153 13.95 4.83 15.82
CA GLN A 153 14.68 3.58 15.87
C GLN A 153 14.49 2.79 14.58
N LEU A 154 15.54 2.09 14.18
CA LEU A 154 15.49 1.11 13.10
C LEU A 154 15.61 -0.30 13.70
N ALA A 155 14.68 -1.18 13.36
CA ALA A 155 14.64 -2.54 13.88
C ALA A 155 14.59 -3.58 12.76
N ASP A 156 15.41 -4.62 12.91
CA ASP A 156 15.43 -5.78 12.01
C ASP A 156 14.23 -6.68 12.32
N ILE A 157 13.38 -6.95 11.33
CA ILE A 157 12.21 -7.84 11.49
C ILE A 157 12.60 -9.28 11.84
N ASN A 158 13.83 -9.71 11.53
CA ASN A 158 14.29 -11.07 11.75
C ASN A 158 14.50 -11.39 13.24
N ILE A 159 14.44 -10.39 14.12
CA ILE A 159 14.44 -10.57 15.58
C ILE A 159 13.04 -10.89 16.13
N LEU A 160 11.99 -10.70 15.33
CA LEU A 160 10.62 -10.94 15.77
C LEU A 160 10.38 -12.45 15.86
N ASP A 161 10.34 -12.97 17.09
CA ASP A 161 9.92 -14.34 17.38
C ASP A 161 8.39 -14.52 17.38
N ASP A 162 7.85 -15.39 16.52
CA ASP A 162 6.49 -15.90 16.70
C ASP A 162 6.39 -17.39 16.43
N THR A 163 7.11 -18.16 17.24
CA THR A 163 7.02 -19.63 17.25
C THR A 163 5.59 -20.20 17.45
N TYR A 164 4.62 -19.40 17.91
CA TYR A 164 3.29 -19.88 18.29
C TYR A 164 2.32 -20.06 17.12
N THR A 165 2.35 -19.18 16.11
CA THR A 165 1.32 -19.16 15.06
C THR A 165 1.75 -19.90 13.78
N GLY A 166 3.05 -20.13 13.61
CA GLY A 166 3.61 -20.72 12.38
C GLY A 166 3.47 -19.81 11.15
N ILE A 167 3.12 -18.53 11.34
CA ILE A 167 2.89 -17.57 10.26
C ILE A 167 4.21 -17.17 9.55
N ASP A 168 5.35 -17.36 10.21
CA ASP A 168 6.68 -16.95 9.74
C ASP A 168 7.06 -17.51 8.38
N LYS A 169 6.68 -18.77 8.09
CA LYS A 169 6.97 -19.35 6.77
C LYS A 169 6.24 -18.61 5.64
N TYR A 170 5.09 -18.01 5.94
CA TYR A 170 4.30 -17.28 4.95
C TYR A 170 4.87 -15.90 4.65
N TYR A 171 5.62 -15.29 5.56
CA TYR A 171 6.40 -14.09 5.27
C TYR A 171 7.33 -14.34 4.08
N TYR A 172 8.23 -15.33 4.19
CA TYR A 172 9.14 -15.64 3.08
C TYR A 172 8.41 -16.26 1.88
N GLN A 173 7.25 -16.90 2.04
CA GLN A 173 6.43 -17.30 0.90
C GLN A 173 5.99 -16.07 0.08
N GLU A 174 5.49 -15.01 0.71
CA GLU A 174 5.12 -13.78 -0.01
C GLU A 174 6.31 -13.13 -0.71
N LEU A 175 7.49 -13.12 -0.10
CA LEU A 175 8.70 -12.56 -0.72
C LEU A 175 9.21 -13.42 -1.89
N THR A 176 9.35 -14.72 -1.69
CA THR A 176 10.05 -15.63 -2.63
C THR A 176 9.14 -16.14 -3.75
N LEU A 177 7.83 -16.31 -3.49
CA LEU A 177 6.86 -16.81 -4.47
C LEU A 177 6.10 -15.68 -5.16
N ARG A 178 5.57 -14.73 -4.39
CA ARG A 178 4.67 -13.70 -4.93
C ARG A 178 5.36 -12.37 -5.22
N GLN A 179 6.48 -12.11 -4.55
CA GLN A 179 7.12 -10.80 -4.46
C GLN A 179 6.11 -9.73 -3.99
N ASN A 180 5.18 -10.11 -3.12
CA ASN A 180 4.14 -9.22 -2.61
C ASN A 180 4.55 -8.63 -1.25
N LEU A 181 5.18 -7.46 -1.31
CA LEU A 181 5.64 -6.77 -0.11
C LEU A 181 4.49 -6.24 0.75
N ALA A 182 3.33 -5.94 0.17
CA ALA A 182 2.15 -5.50 0.93
C ALA A 182 1.65 -6.65 1.82
N ALA A 183 1.42 -7.83 1.25
CA ALA A 183 1.01 -9.02 2.02
C ALA A 183 2.07 -9.46 3.05
N ALA A 184 3.36 -9.35 2.71
CA ALA A 184 4.44 -9.59 3.67
C ALA A 184 4.41 -8.59 4.84
N SER A 185 4.13 -7.31 4.57
CA SER A 185 4.01 -6.28 5.60
C SER A 185 2.79 -6.48 6.50
N ASP A 186 1.72 -7.11 6.02
CA ASP A 186 0.55 -7.50 6.84
C ASP A 186 0.93 -8.50 7.93
N ILE A 187 1.86 -9.42 7.65
CA ILE A 187 2.35 -10.38 8.64
C ILE A 187 3.22 -9.65 9.67
N VAL A 188 4.18 -8.85 9.20
CA VAL A 188 5.11 -8.11 10.06
C VAL A 188 4.35 -7.16 11.00
N ARG A 189 3.35 -6.41 10.50
CA ARG A 189 2.54 -5.45 11.28
C ARG A 189 1.80 -6.08 12.46
N LEU A 190 1.42 -7.35 12.35
CA LEU A 190 0.77 -8.06 13.44
C LEU A 190 1.80 -8.64 14.42
N LYS A 191 2.93 -9.15 13.89
CA LYS A 191 4.01 -9.71 14.72
C LYS A 191 4.60 -8.68 15.68
N MET A 192 4.97 -7.47 15.21
CA MET A 192 5.54 -6.50 16.16
C MET A 192 4.50 -6.00 17.16
N LEU A 193 3.25 -5.80 16.75
CA LEU A 193 2.19 -5.42 17.69
C LEU A 193 1.96 -6.50 18.75
N SER A 194 2.06 -7.78 18.36
CA SER A 194 1.93 -8.91 19.30
C SER A 194 3.02 -8.89 20.37
N GLN A 195 4.24 -8.49 20.02
CA GLN A 195 5.35 -8.45 20.98
C GLN A 195 5.43 -7.13 21.75
N GLN A 196 5.11 -6.01 21.11
CA GLN A 196 5.43 -4.68 21.63
C GLN A 196 4.22 -3.83 22.00
N GLY A 197 3.04 -4.19 21.51
CA GLY A 197 1.83 -3.36 21.59
C GLY A 197 2.02 -2.01 20.88
N GLY A 198 1.16 -1.06 21.20
CA GLY A 198 1.24 0.31 20.67
C GLY A 198 0.41 0.50 19.41
N PHE A 199 0.91 1.36 18.53
CA PHE A 199 0.26 1.78 17.30
C PHE A 199 1.10 1.35 16.09
N TYR A 200 0.44 0.79 15.10
CA TYR A 200 0.96 0.62 13.76
C TYR A 200 0.29 1.64 12.83
N PHE A 201 1.07 2.25 11.95
CA PHE A 201 0.58 3.04 10.81
C PHE A 201 1.35 2.67 9.54
N ASP A 202 0.68 2.64 8.40
CA ASP A 202 1.33 2.68 7.10
C ASP A 202 2.10 4.01 6.98
N ALA A 203 3.26 3.99 6.31
CA ALA A 203 4.13 5.17 6.16
C ALA A 203 3.55 6.25 5.22
N ASP A 204 2.40 5.98 4.61
CA ASP A 204 1.66 6.89 3.74
C ASP A 204 0.57 7.67 4.50
N LEU A 205 0.45 7.46 5.82
CA LEU A 205 -0.50 8.18 6.70
C LEU A 205 0.18 9.33 7.44
N LEU A 206 -0.60 10.39 7.71
CA LEU A 206 -0.20 11.50 8.56
C LEU A 206 -0.97 11.50 9.89
N PRO A 207 -0.50 12.20 10.93
CA PRO A 207 -1.32 12.47 12.11
C PRO A 207 -2.66 13.11 11.74
N ALA A 208 -3.67 12.96 12.60
CA ALA A 208 -4.98 13.54 12.36
C ALA A 208 -4.88 15.07 12.21
N LEU A 209 -5.66 15.64 11.30
CA LEU A 209 -5.72 17.09 11.15
C LEU A 209 -6.42 17.72 12.36
N ASN A 210 -5.91 18.85 12.82
CA ASN A 210 -6.56 19.62 13.86
C ASN A 210 -7.76 20.38 13.30
N THR A 211 -8.94 19.79 13.46
CA THR A 211 -10.17 20.36 12.89
C THR A 211 -10.63 21.65 13.57
N THR A 212 -10.10 21.98 14.75
CA THR A 212 -10.48 23.19 15.51
C THR A 212 -9.99 24.48 14.87
N ILE A 213 -9.01 24.41 13.96
CA ILE A 213 -8.54 25.59 13.23
C ILE A 213 -9.60 26.11 12.27
N PHE A 214 -10.51 25.24 11.81
CA PHE A 214 -11.60 25.61 10.89
C PHE A 214 -12.83 26.06 11.66
N ASN A 215 -13.29 27.28 11.39
CA ASN A 215 -14.47 27.86 12.04
C ASN A 215 -15.78 27.11 11.71
N GLU A 216 -16.82 27.37 12.51
CA GLU A 216 -18.14 26.71 12.39
C GLU A 216 -18.78 26.86 11.00
N ASN A 217 -18.53 27.98 10.31
CA ASN A 217 -19.07 28.23 8.97
C ASN A 217 -18.45 27.28 7.93
N ILE A 218 -17.12 27.14 7.94
CA ILE A 218 -16.41 26.17 7.07
C ILE A 218 -16.91 24.75 7.38
N GLN A 219 -16.97 24.38 8.65
CA GLN A 219 -17.43 23.05 9.07
C GLN A 219 -18.87 22.76 8.62
N THR A 220 -19.76 23.75 8.75
CA THR A 220 -21.16 23.65 8.30
C THR A 220 -21.23 23.44 6.80
N LYS A 221 -20.49 24.21 6.00
CA LYS A 221 -20.44 24.03 4.53
C LYS A 221 -19.95 22.64 4.15
N ILE A 222 -18.90 22.15 4.81
CA ILE A 222 -18.38 20.80 4.57
C ILE A 222 -19.40 19.72 4.95
N SER A 223 -20.16 19.91 6.04
CA SER A 223 -21.18 18.96 6.48
C SER A 223 -22.30 18.76 5.45
N GLN A 224 -22.59 19.79 4.64
CA GLN A 224 -23.62 19.79 3.59
C GLN A 224 -23.17 19.11 2.29
N LEU A 225 -21.86 18.89 2.11
CA LEU A 225 -21.31 18.21 0.94
C LEU A 225 -21.71 16.73 0.88
N SER A 226 -21.80 16.18 -0.33
CA SER A 226 -21.95 14.73 -0.53
C SER A 226 -20.73 13.96 0.00
N GLY A 227 -20.86 12.66 0.23
CA GLY A 227 -19.76 11.82 0.73
C GLY A 227 -18.49 11.88 -0.14
N ARG A 228 -18.65 11.94 -1.47
CA ARG A 228 -17.54 12.07 -2.42
C ARG A 228 -16.87 13.45 -2.34
N GLU A 229 -17.66 14.51 -2.23
CA GLU A 229 -17.14 15.87 -2.09
C GLU A 229 -16.44 16.08 -0.77
N LYS A 230 -16.95 15.49 0.32
CA LYS A 230 -16.27 15.46 1.62
C LYS A 230 -14.87 14.86 1.50
N ALA A 231 -14.74 13.70 0.85
CA ALA A 231 -13.41 13.10 0.63
C ALA A 231 -12.49 14.03 -0.19
N GLN A 232 -13.00 14.65 -1.24
CA GLN A 232 -12.21 15.55 -2.09
C GLN A 232 -11.76 16.81 -1.37
N ILE A 233 -12.59 17.41 -0.51
CA ILE A 233 -12.17 18.59 0.27
C ILE A 233 -11.17 18.21 1.37
N GLU A 234 -11.24 17.01 1.96
CA GLU A 234 -10.21 16.56 2.90
C GLU A 234 -8.84 16.40 2.23
N PHE A 235 -8.77 15.85 1.00
CA PHE A 235 -7.53 15.85 0.22
C PHE A 235 -7.04 17.28 -0.08
N ALA A 236 -7.93 18.19 -0.46
CA ALA A 236 -7.58 19.58 -0.71
C ALA A 236 -7.05 20.29 0.55
N LYS A 237 -7.65 20.04 1.73
CA LYS A 237 -7.16 20.55 3.01
C LYS A 237 -5.74 20.06 3.29
N THR A 238 -5.50 18.75 3.17
CA THR A 238 -4.16 18.19 3.37
C THR A 238 -3.15 18.82 2.42
N GLN A 239 -3.48 18.94 1.12
CA GLN A 239 -2.61 19.58 0.13
C GLN A 239 -2.27 21.03 0.54
N LEU A 240 -3.26 21.83 0.93
CA LEU A 240 -3.06 23.22 1.36
C LEU A 240 -2.18 23.32 2.62
N ILE A 241 -2.37 22.44 3.59
CA ILE A 241 -1.57 22.39 4.82
C ILE A 241 -0.11 22.06 4.49
N LEU A 242 0.12 21.04 3.66
CA LEU A 242 1.47 20.65 3.26
C LEU A 242 2.17 21.76 2.46
N GLU A 243 1.46 22.41 1.55
CA GLU A 243 1.97 23.61 0.83
C GLU A 243 2.33 24.74 1.80
N ARG A 244 1.47 25.02 2.79
CA ARG A 244 1.71 26.06 3.79
C ARG A 244 2.93 25.75 4.66
N LEU A 245 3.08 24.50 5.09
CA LEU A 245 4.20 24.08 5.92
C LEU A 245 5.55 24.24 5.20
N SER A 246 5.63 23.88 3.91
CA SER A 246 6.83 24.10 3.11
C SER A 246 7.15 25.60 2.91
N VAL A 247 6.13 26.47 2.91
CA VAL A 247 6.34 27.94 2.87
C VAL A 247 6.83 28.49 4.21
N ILE A 248 6.34 27.95 5.33
CA ILE A 248 6.76 28.37 6.69
C ILE A 248 8.22 28.01 6.92
N ASP A 249 8.60 26.78 6.59
CA ASP A 249 9.97 26.30 6.62
C ASP A 249 10.15 25.24 5.52
N SER A 250 11.06 25.49 4.58
CA SER A 250 11.38 24.56 3.49
C SER A 250 11.95 23.22 3.97
N SER A 251 12.33 23.13 5.25
CA SER A 251 12.68 21.86 5.86
C SER A 251 11.47 20.94 6.06
N HIS A 252 10.23 21.44 6.01
CA HIS A 252 9.02 20.63 6.04
C HIS A 252 8.72 20.03 4.66
N PHE A 253 8.62 18.70 4.63
CA PHE A 253 8.32 17.91 3.44
C PHE A 253 9.21 18.18 2.19
N PRO A 254 10.56 18.26 2.30
CA PRO A 254 11.45 18.51 1.17
C PRO A 254 11.32 17.47 0.05
N ALA A 255 11.01 16.21 0.37
CA ALA A 255 10.81 15.20 -0.67
C ALA A 255 9.51 15.43 -1.44
N ARG A 256 8.48 16.00 -0.78
CA ARG A 256 7.21 16.35 -1.43
C ARG A 256 7.39 17.45 -2.48
N GLU A 257 8.27 18.42 -2.24
CA GLU A 257 8.54 19.48 -3.22
C GLU A 257 8.97 18.90 -4.57
N ALA A 258 9.85 17.88 -4.55
CA ALA A 258 10.29 17.17 -5.76
C ALA A 258 9.16 16.36 -6.43
N LEU A 259 8.13 15.99 -5.69
CA LEU A 259 7.00 15.17 -6.17
C LEU A 259 5.75 15.97 -6.50
N THR A 260 5.73 17.29 -6.24
CA THR A 260 4.53 18.13 -6.35
C THR A 260 3.85 18.03 -7.72
N GLN A 261 4.64 17.94 -8.81
CA GLN A 261 4.10 17.79 -10.17
C GLN A 261 3.52 16.40 -10.46
N SER A 262 3.86 15.39 -9.66
CA SER A 262 3.37 14.02 -9.79
C SER A 262 2.08 13.77 -9.02
N TYR A 263 1.62 14.73 -8.21
CA TYR A 263 0.38 14.62 -7.45
C TYR A 263 -0.79 15.22 -8.21
N GLU A 264 -1.97 14.68 -7.96
CA GLU A 264 -3.20 15.32 -8.39
C GLU A 264 -3.35 16.64 -7.64
N ASN A 265 -3.70 17.71 -8.36
CA ASN A 265 -4.02 18.98 -7.73
C ASN A 265 -5.48 18.94 -7.23
N TYR A 266 -5.67 18.43 -6.02
CA TYR A 266 -6.97 18.29 -5.37
C TYR A 266 -7.66 19.63 -5.13
N VAL A 267 -6.88 20.67 -4.84
CA VAL A 267 -7.38 22.05 -4.66
C VAL A 267 -8.04 22.55 -5.93
N ASP A 268 -7.33 22.50 -7.06
CA ASP A 268 -7.86 22.96 -8.35
C ASP A 268 -9.04 22.08 -8.80
N LYS A 269 -8.92 20.76 -8.66
CA LYS A 269 -9.98 19.81 -9.03
C LYS A 269 -11.27 20.05 -8.24
N PHE A 270 -11.17 20.38 -6.96
CA PHE A 270 -12.34 20.69 -6.15
C PHE A 270 -12.91 22.07 -6.50
N ALA A 271 -12.08 23.10 -6.63
CA ALA A 271 -12.50 24.46 -6.95
C ALA A 271 -13.17 24.58 -8.34
N GLN A 272 -12.76 23.78 -9.32
CA GLN A 272 -13.32 23.77 -10.68
C GLN A 272 -14.77 23.29 -10.77
N LYS A 273 -15.34 22.74 -9.69
CA LYS A 273 -16.74 22.28 -9.65
C LYS A 273 -17.76 23.41 -9.69
N GLY A 274 -17.40 24.61 -9.22
CA GLY A 274 -18.28 25.77 -9.20
C GLY A 274 -17.80 26.90 -8.28
N PRO A 275 -18.38 28.11 -8.40
CA PRO A 275 -17.99 29.26 -7.59
C PRO A 275 -18.07 29.03 -6.08
N GLU A 276 -19.08 28.27 -5.62
CA GLU A 276 -19.28 27.92 -4.21
C GLU A 276 -18.15 27.04 -3.66
N TYR A 277 -17.64 26.09 -4.45
CA TYR A 277 -16.51 25.24 -4.08
C TYR A 277 -15.20 26.02 -4.03
N LYS A 278 -15.00 26.92 -5.00
CA LYS A 278 -13.86 27.83 -5.02
C LYS A 278 -13.88 28.74 -3.78
N ASN A 279 -15.02 29.35 -3.45
CA ASN A 279 -15.14 30.19 -2.26
C ASN A 279 -14.83 29.41 -0.97
N LEU A 280 -15.26 28.14 -0.87
CA LEU A 280 -14.92 27.29 0.28
C LEU A 280 -13.41 27.03 0.36
N VAL A 281 -12.74 26.75 -0.77
CA VAL A 281 -11.28 26.58 -0.82
C VAL A 281 -10.56 27.86 -0.38
N ASP A 282 -11.03 29.03 -0.85
CA ASP A 282 -10.44 30.32 -0.49
C ASP A 282 -10.60 30.61 1.02
N GLU A 283 -11.76 30.31 1.61
CA GLU A 283 -11.98 30.43 3.06
C GLU A 283 -11.08 29.48 3.88
N ILE A 284 -10.90 28.24 3.42
CA ILE A 284 -9.98 27.27 4.02
C ILE A 284 -8.53 27.77 3.93
N ARG A 285 -8.12 28.30 2.78
CA ARG A 285 -6.77 28.85 2.58
C ARG A 285 -6.48 30.00 3.52
N ILE A 286 -7.40 30.96 3.64
CA ILE A 286 -7.28 32.10 4.58
C ILE A 286 -7.10 31.59 6.02
N THR A 287 -7.83 30.55 6.39
CA THR A 287 -7.73 29.94 7.72
C THR A 287 -6.35 29.30 7.94
N ILE A 288 -5.85 28.56 6.96
CA ILE A 288 -4.53 27.91 7.00
C ILE A 288 -3.39 28.94 7.03
N ASP A 289 -3.52 30.05 6.30
CA ASP A 289 -2.50 31.10 6.25
C ASP A 289 -2.32 31.83 7.61
N ALA A 290 -3.34 31.83 8.45
CA ALA A 290 -3.29 32.39 9.82
C ALA A 290 -2.57 31.48 10.82
N VAL A 291 -2.25 30.25 10.44
CA VAL A 291 -1.55 29.26 11.27
C VAL A 291 -0.05 29.25 10.95
N HIS A 292 0.78 28.99 11.97
CA HIS A 292 2.23 29.25 11.90
C HIS A 292 3.12 28.07 12.28
N THR A 293 2.61 27.03 12.93
CA THR A 293 3.43 25.88 13.34
C THR A 293 2.81 24.56 12.89
N ILE A 294 3.63 23.50 12.85
CA ILE A 294 3.15 22.15 12.51
C ILE A 294 2.18 21.60 13.57
N ASP A 295 2.40 21.93 14.85
CA ASP A 295 1.56 21.50 15.97
C ASP A 295 0.15 22.09 15.92
N ASP A 296 -0.03 23.24 15.27
CA ASP A 296 -1.35 23.82 15.07
C ASP A 296 -2.21 23.01 14.07
N PHE A 297 -1.56 22.37 13.08
CA PHE A 297 -2.24 21.65 11.99
C PHE A 297 -2.56 20.21 12.31
N PHE A 298 -1.82 19.58 13.22
CA PHE A 298 -1.92 18.15 13.52
C PHE A 298 -2.24 17.89 14.98
N GLN A 299 -3.00 16.83 15.25
CA GLN A 299 -3.36 16.42 16.61
C GLN A 299 -2.42 15.30 17.09
N PRO A 300 -1.76 15.47 18.25
CA PRO A 300 -1.06 14.39 18.94
C PRO A 300 -2.01 13.26 19.32
N LEU A 301 -1.50 12.01 19.34
CA LEU A 301 -2.30 10.84 19.67
C LEU A 301 -2.87 10.88 21.09
N ALA A 302 -2.16 11.50 22.04
CA ALA A 302 -2.43 11.42 23.48
C ALA A 302 -2.50 9.97 24.01
N GLN A 303 -2.43 9.80 25.34
CA GLN A 303 -2.54 8.45 25.93
C GLN A 303 -3.90 7.82 25.59
N GLN A 304 -3.87 6.64 24.97
CA GLN A 304 -5.07 5.89 24.60
C GLN A 304 -5.30 4.69 25.51
N TYR A 305 -6.56 4.26 25.58
CA TYR A 305 -7.00 3.11 26.35
C TYR A 305 -7.89 2.23 25.47
N ILE A 306 -7.68 0.92 25.56
CA ILE A 306 -8.50 -0.09 24.88
C ILE A 306 -8.97 -1.15 25.88
N GLU A 307 -9.96 -1.93 25.50
CA GLU A 307 -10.36 -3.10 26.29
C GLU A 307 -9.20 -4.09 26.37
N SER A 308 -9.00 -4.68 27.55
CA SER A 308 -8.03 -5.76 27.73
C SER A 308 -8.33 -6.93 26.78
N ASN A 309 -7.28 -7.57 26.29
CA ASN A 309 -7.27 -8.63 25.29
C ASN A 309 -7.93 -8.24 23.96
N SER A 310 -7.82 -6.95 23.59
CA SER A 310 -8.44 -6.40 22.39
C SER A 310 -7.44 -5.76 21.44
N LEU A 311 -7.97 -5.26 20.31
CA LEU A 311 -7.30 -4.39 19.35
C LEU A 311 -8.35 -3.44 18.77
N ARG A 312 -7.90 -2.29 18.24
CA ARG A 312 -8.70 -1.47 17.32
C ARG A 312 -7.98 -1.31 16.00
N ILE A 313 -8.75 -1.16 14.93
CA ILE A 313 -8.27 -1.10 13.54
C ILE A 313 -8.78 0.16 12.83
N ALA A 314 -8.09 0.63 11.80
CA ALA A 314 -8.46 1.86 11.10
C ALA A 314 -9.92 1.82 10.65
N LYS A 315 -10.68 2.87 10.98
CA LYS A 315 -12.01 3.09 10.41
C LYS A 315 -11.85 3.49 8.95
N HIS A 316 -12.56 2.83 8.04
CA HIS A 316 -12.48 3.13 6.62
C HIS A 316 -13.87 3.32 6.00
N ARG A 317 -14.00 4.29 5.10
CA ARG A 317 -15.27 4.64 4.43
C ARG A 317 -15.62 3.74 3.24
N GLY A 318 -14.99 2.56 3.13
CA GLY A 318 -15.24 1.56 2.09
C GLY A 318 -16.19 0.43 2.53
N PHE A 319 -16.48 -0.50 1.60
CA PHE A 319 -17.47 -1.59 1.76
C PHE A 319 -17.31 -2.43 3.05
N ARG A 320 -16.09 -2.56 3.59
CA ARG A 320 -15.79 -3.36 4.78
C ARG A 320 -15.79 -2.58 6.09
N GLY A 321 -15.86 -1.25 6.04
CA GLY A 321 -15.84 -0.38 7.21
C GLY A 321 -14.48 -0.26 7.92
N ILE A 322 -13.47 -1.06 7.54
CA ILE A 322 -12.14 -1.08 8.17
C ILE A 322 -10.99 -1.18 7.15
N ASN A 323 -9.79 -0.79 7.57
CA ASN A 323 -8.52 -0.96 6.84
C ASN A 323 -7.41 -1.34 7.85
N ASN A 324 -6.42 -2.14 7.45
CA ASN A 324 -5.30 -2.53 8.32
C ASN A 324 -4.09 -1.58 8.22
N ASN A 325 -4.24 -0.44 7.52
CA ASN A 325 -3.25 0.64 7.43
C ASN A 325 -3.02 1.39 8.76
N ALA A 326 -3.90 1.20 9.76
CA ALA A 326 -3.64 1.58 11.14
C ALA A 326 -4.22 0.53 12.10
N ILE A 327 -3.45 0.16 13.13
CA ILE A 327 -3.88 -0.81 14.14
C ILE A 327 -3.34 -0.34 15.50
N MET A 328 -4.14 -0.41 16.55
CA MET A 328 -3.66 -0.25 17.92
C MET A 328 -4.02 -1.46 18.78
N ALA A 329 -3.05 -1.93 19.56
CA ALA A 329 -3.21 -3.12 20.39
C ALA A 329 -2.33 -3.05 21.64
N GLU A 330 -2.71 -3.81 22.66
CA GLU A 330 -1.78 -4.16 23.74
C GLU A 330 -0.85 -5.28 23.28
N ALA A 331 0.32 -5.37 23.90
CA ALA A 331 1.22 -6.50 23.69
C ALA A 331 0.54 -7.78 24.17
N HIS A 332 0.77 -8.88 23.45
CA HIS A 332 0.26 -10.22 23.75
C HIS A 332 -1.28 -10.35 23.81
N SER A 333 -2.00 -9.43 23.16
CA SER A 333 -3.47 -9.47 23.05
C SER A 333 -3.97 -10.79 22.45
N HIS A 334 -4.89 -11.48 23.13
CA HIS A 334 -5.51 -12.70 22.60
C HIS A 334 -6.26 -12.47 21.28
N LYS A 335 -6.91 -11.32 21.07
CA LYS A 335 -7.55 -11.00 19.79
C LYS A 335 -6.53 -10.90 18.67
N LEU A 336 -5.36 -10.30 18.93
CA LEU A 336 -4.29 -10.20 17.96
C LEU A 336 -3.70 -11.58 17.61
N GLN A 337 -3.52 -12.45 18.60
CA GLN A 337 -3.12 -13.84 18.38
C GLN A 337 -4.13 -14.59 17.49
N SER A 338 -5.43 -14.47 17.77
CA SER A 338 -6.49 -15.09 16.96
C SER A 338 -6.54 -14.55 15.51
N VAL A 339 -6.21 -13.27 15.32
CA VAL A 339 -6.01 -12.69 13.98
C VAL A 339 -4.85 -13.37 13.27
N MET A 340 -3.67 -13.47 13.89
CA MET A 340 -2.50 -14.12 13.29
C MET A 340 -2.76 -15.61 12.99
N GLU A 341 -3.44 -16.33 13.87
CA GLU A 341 -3.88 -17.71 13.62
C GLU A 341 -4.84 -17.81 12.41
N THR A 342 -5.74 -16.83 12.25
CA THR A 342 -6.66 -16.79 11.11
C THR A 342 -5.88 -16.59 9.80
N LEU A 343 -4.89 -15.71 9.79
CA LEU A 343 -3.99 -15.55 8.65
C LEU A 343 -3.27 -16.85 8.31
N ALA A 344 -2.67 -17.51 9.32
CA ALA A 344 -2.01 -18.80 9.12
C ALA A 344 -2.98 -19.86 8.56
N LYS A 345 -4.20 -19.96 9.10
CA LYS A 345 -5.26 -20.87 8.61
C LYS A 345 -5.68 -20.56 7.17
N ASN A 346 -5.74 -19.28 6.77
CA ASN A 346 -6.04 -18.91 5.39
C ASN A 346 -4.99 -19.46 4.43
N TYR A 347 -3.71 -19.34 4.75
CA TYR A 347 -2.65 -19.94 3.94
C TYR A 347 -2.67 -21.47 3.96
N GLN A 348 -2.87 -22.09 5.12
CA GLN A 348 -3.02 -23.56 5.21
C GLN A 348 -4.14 -24.08 4.32
N ARG A 349 -5.24 -23.33 4.21
CA ARG A 349 -6.34 -23.65 3.30
C ARG A 349 -5.91 -23.59 1.84
N LEU A 350 -5.11 -22.61 1.44
CA LEU A 350 -4.53 -22.57 0.10
C LEU A 350 -3.60 -23.75 -0.16
N GLU A 351 -2.81 -24.18 0.84
CA GLU A 351 -1.96 -25.37 0.77
C GLU A 351 -2.83 -26.64 0.58
N GLN A 352 -3.87 -26.81 1.40
CA GLN A 352 -4.79 -27.97 1.35
C GLN A 352 -5.49 -28.12 -0.01
N HIS A 353 -5.91 -27.00 -0.61
CA HIS A 353 -6.57 -26.99 -1.92
C HIS A 353 -5.58 -26.95 -3.10
N ASN A 354 -4.26 -27.10 -2.85
CA ASN A 354 -3.20 -27.04 -3.87
C ASN A 354 -3.20 -25.74 -4.71
N LEU A 355 -3.50 -24.60 -4.09
CA LEU A 355 -3.61 -23.30 -4.74
C LEU A 355 -2.33 -22.45 -4.66
N ILE A 356 -1.33 -22.91 -3.88
CA ILE A 356 -0.03 -22.23 -3.77
C ILE A 356 0.79 -22.37 -5.05
N PHE A 357 0.98 -23.58 -5.57
CA PHE A 357 1.86 -23.85 -6.73
C PHE A 357 1.05 -24.22 -7.97
N ILE A 358 0.39 -23.23 -8.58
CA ILE A 358 -0.22 -23.40 -9.90
C ILE A 358 0.83 -23.28 -11.01
N GLU A 359 0.58 -23.88 -12.17
CA GLU A 359 1.51 -23.83 -13.31
C GLU A 359 1.14 -22.73 -14.30
N LYS A 360 -0.16 -22.44 -14.42
CA LYS A 360 -0.71 -21.46 -15.38
C LYS A 360 -2.03 -20.86 -14.89
N GLU A 361 -2.39 -19.74 -15.49
CA GLU A 361 -3.71 -19.14 -15.33
C GLU A 361 -4.82 -20.13 -15.73
N GLY A 362 -5.78 -20.34 -14.84
CA GLY A 362 -6.90 -21.27 -15.01
C GLY A 362 -6.82 -22.50 -14.09
N ASP A 363 -5.60 -22.86 -13.69
CA ASP A 363 -5.37 -24.04 -12.84
C ASP A 363 -6.07 -23.89 -11.48
N GLN A 364 -6.13 -22.68 -10.92
CA GLN A 364 -6.78 -22.42 -9.65
C GLN A 364 -8.28 -22.75 -9.70
N GLN A 365 -8.98 -22.40 -10.79
CA GLN A 365 -10.39 -22.76 -10.96
C GLN A 365 -10.55 -24.26 -11.13
N THR A 366 -9.73 -24.89 -11.97
CA THR A 366 -9.80 -26.33 -12.19
C THR A 366 -9.52 -27.12 -10.91
N ARG A 367 -8.49 -26.75 -10.14
CA ARG A 367 -8.15 -27.41 -8.87
C ARG A 367 -9.24 -27.23 -7.83
N TYR A 368 -9.78 -26.01 -7.68
CA TYR A 368 -10.85 -25.76 -6.72
C TYR A 368 -12.14 -26.52 -7.06
N LEU A 369 -12.54 -26.54 -8.35
CA LEU A 369 -13.76 -27.25 -8.78
C LEU A 369 -13.64 -28.78 -8.65
N ASN A 370 -12.44 -29.33 -8.71
CA ASN A 370 -12.18 -30.76 -8.58
C ASN A 370 -11.90 -31.20 -7.13
N ASP A 371 -11.86 -30.27 -6.18
CA ASP A 371 -11.63 -30.58 -4.78
C ASP A 371 -12.94 -31.02 -4.10
N PRO A 372 -13.03 -32.25 -3.57
CA PRO A 372 -14.25 -32.77 -2.95
C PRO A 372 -14.65 -32.02 -1.67
N TYR A 373 -13.75 -31.21 -1.10
CA TYR A 373 -13.98 -30.38 0.08
C TYR A 373 -14.16 -28.90 -0.25
N ALA A 374 -14.10 -28.51 -1.53
CA ALA A 374 -14.38 -27.14 -1.94
C ALA A 374 -15.86 -26.78 -1.78
N GLY A 375 -16.11 -25.52 -1.42
CA GLY A 375 -17.47 -24.97 -1.38
C GLY A 375 -18.03 -24.74 -2.79
N ILE A 376 -19.35 -24.57 -2.88
CA ILE A 376 -20.07 -24.38 -4.15
C ILE A 376 -19.62 -23.09 -4.88
N GLN A 377 -19.19 -22.07 -4.12
CA GLN A 377 -18.73 -20.80 -4.67
C GLN A 377 -17.19 -20.76 -4.73
N PHE A 378 -16.66 -20.29 -5.87
CA PHE A 378 -15.23 -20.00 -6.03
C PHE A 378 -14.86 -18.74 -5.23
N PRO A 379 -14.04 -18.85 -4.17
CA PRO A 379 -13.76 -17.78 -3.25
C PRO A 379 -12.63 -16.89 -3.80
N GLU A 380 -12.61 -15.62 -3.42
CA GLU A 380 -11.61 -14.66 -3.92
C GLU A 380 -10.18 -15.06 -3.52
N GLU A 381 -10.02 -15.66 -2.34
CA GLU A 381 -8.76 -16.25 -1.86
C GLU A 381 -8.16 -17.25 -2.85
N ALA A 382 -8.99 -17.97 -3.61
CA ALA A 382 -8.51 -18.95 -4.58
C ALA A 382 -7.81 -18.31 -5.79
N ASN A 383 -7.99 -17.00 -6.01
CA ASN A 383 -7.20 -16.22 -6.97
C ASN A 383 -5.87 -15.73 -6.38
N TYR A 384 -5.37 -16.33 -5.30
CA TYR A 384 -4.09 -15.99 -4.66
C TYR A 384 -2.98 -15.72 -5.68
N ARG A 385 -2.70 -16.67 -6.58
CA ARG A 385 -1.62 -16.54 -7.57
C ARG A 385 -1.87 -15.53 -8.69
N MET A 386 -3.10 -15.04 -8.83
CA MET A 386 -3.47 -14.02 -9.83
C MET A 386 -3.46 -12.61 -9.27
N ASP A 387 -3.51 -12.44 -7.94
CA ASP A 387 -3.39 -11.14 -7.29
C ASP A 387 -2.06 -10.46 -7.71
N GLY A 388 -2.11 -9.19 -8.08
CA GLY A 388 -0.96 -8.43 -8.63
C GLY A 388 -0.55 -8.80 -10.07
N LEU A 389 -1.29 -9.70 -10.72
CA LEU A 389 -1.24 -9.98 -12.17
C LEU A 389 -2.56 -9.60 -12.86
N THR A 390 -3.69 -9.74 -12.17
CA THR A 390 -5.05 -9.35 -12.60
C THR A 390 -5.68 -8.40 -11.60
N GLU A 391 -6.96 -8.04 -11.81
CA GLU A 391 -7.79 -7.31 -10.83
C GLU A 391 -8.12 -8.09 -9.54
N SER A 392 -7.54 -9.29 -9.37
CA SER A 392 -7.71 -10.08 -8.16
C SER A 392 -7.17 -9.34 -6.94
N THR A 393 -7.93 -9.41 -5.85
CA THR A 393 -7.62 -8.80 -4.56
C THR A 393 -7.60 -9.87 -3.46
N ALA A 394 -7.15 -11.09 -3.80
CA ALA A 394 -7.13 -12.24 -2.90
C ALA A 394 -6.46 -11.95 -1.53
N THR A 395 -5.40 -11.13 -1.51
CA THR A 395 -4.68 -10.78 -0.29
C THR A 395 -5.50 -10.00 0.73
N ILE A 396 -6.57 -9.29 0.31
CA ILE A 396 -7.54 -8.67 1.23
C ILE A 396 -8.11 -9.71 2.20
N GLU A 397 -8.40 -10.90 1.69
CA GLU A 397 -9.05 -11.99 2.42
C GLU A 397 -8.07 -12.96 3.07
N ILE A 398 -6.80 -12.96 2.65
CA ILE A 398 -5.76 -13.85 3.18
C ILE A 398 -5.00 -13.18 4.32
N THR A 399 -4.48 -11.97 4.12
CA THR A 399 -3.65 -11.22 5.10
C THR A 399 -4.17 -9.83 5.46
N GLY A 400 -4.97 -9.24 4.59
CA GLY A 400 -5.44 -7.87 4.70
C GLY A 400 -6.67 -7.69 5.61
N PRO A 401 -7.40 -6.56 5.45
CA PRO A 401 -8.48 -6.19 6.36
C PRO A 401 -9.66 -7.18 6.35
N GLY A 402 -9.86 -7.93 5.26
CA GLY A 402 -10.87 -9.00 5.21
C GLY A 402 -10.56 -10.16 6.15
N ALA A 403 -9.31 -10.61 6.17
CA ALA A 403 -8.83 -11.65 7.08
C ALA A 403 -8.98 -11.23 8.55
N ILE A 404 -8.60 -9.98 8.87
CA ILE A 404 -8.73 -9.43 10.23
C ILE A 404 -10.20 -9.34 10.64
N LEU A 405 -11.07 -8.80 9.78
CA LEU A 405 -12.50 -8.70 10.08
C LEU A 405 -13.13 -10.08 10.33
N LYS A 406 -12.75 -11.08 9.52
CA LYS A 406 -13.19 -12.46 9.66
C LYS A 406 -12.75 -13.06 11.00
N ALA A 407 -11.50 -12.85 11.40
CA ALA A 407 -10.98 -13.29 12.68
C ALA A 407 -11.77 -12.70 13.85
N ILE A 408 -11.96 -11.37 13.86
CA ILE A 408 -12.69 -10.67 14.93
C ILE A 408 -14.15 -11.15 15.00
N LYS A 409 -14.82 -11.29 13.84
CA LYS A 409 -16.20 -11.81 13.78
C LYS A 409 -16.33 -13.24 14.30
N ASN A 410 -15.35 -14.11 14.01
CA ASN A 410 -15.39 -15.49 14.47
C ASN A 410 -15.22 -15.59 15.98
N ASN A 411 -14.33 -14.78 16.58
CA ASN A 411 -14.21 -14.69 18.04
C ASN A 411 -15.51 -14.18 18.68
N ALA A 412 -16.17 -13.19 18.08
CA ALA A 412 -17.43 -12.65 18.59
C ALA A 412 -18.59 -13.67 18.51
N LYS A 413 -18.68 -14.45 17.42
CA LYS A 413 -19.71 -15.50 17.28
C LYS A 413 -19.56 -16.63 18.30
N GLN A 414 -18.33 -16.96 18.69
CA GLN A 414 -18.07 -17.93 19.76
C GLN A 414 -18.54 -17.43 21.14
N GLN A 415 -18.73 -16.11 21.31
CA GLN A 415 -19.24 -15.50 22.55
C GLN A 415 -20.77 -15.34 22.59
N VAL A 416 -21.49 -15.47 21.46
CA VAL A 416 -22.93 -15.11 21.32
C VAL A 416 -23.84 -16.31 21.03
N SER A 417 -23.34 -17.55 21.09
CA SER A 417 -24.15 -18.75 20.83
C SER A 417 -25.03 -19.17 22.02
N GLU A 418 -26.03 -18.35 22.38
CA GLU A 418 -27.22 -18.82 23.11
C GLU A 418 -28.56 -18.40 22.44
N ASP A 419 -28.64 -17.26 21.72
CA ASP A 419 -29.95 -16.73 21.29
C ASP A 419 -30.20 -16.55 19.78
N GLY A 420 -29.33 -17.06 18.90
CA GLY A 420 -29.64 -17.27 17.47
C GLY A 420 -30.02 -16.03 16.63
N GLN A 421 -29.99 -14.81 17.19
CA GLN A 421 -30.30 -13.58 16.47
C GLN A 421 -29.04 -12.93 15.90
N SER A 422 -29.07 -12.65 14.59
CA SER A 422 -28.00 -11.95 13.87
C SER A 422 -27.98 -10.45 14.24
N GLN A 423 -27.24 -10.07 15.28
CA GLN A 423 -26.91 -8.66 15.52
C GLN A 423 -25.84 -8.17 14.52
N SER A 424 -25.94 -6.91 14.09
CA SER A 424 -24.91 -6.27 13.27
C SER A 424 -23.61 -6.16 14.06
N PHE A 425 -22.49 -6.60 13.48
CA PHE A 425 -21.18 -6.52 14.14
C PHE A 425 -20.80 -5.05 14.38
N PRO A 426 -20.51 -4.62 15.63
CA PRO A 426 -20.34 -3.21 15.97
C PRO A 426 -18.95 -2.70 15.57
N ILE A 427 -18.74 -2.46 14.27
CA ILE A 427 -17.46 -2.02 13.70
C ILE A 427 -16.91 -0.76 14.41
N ASP A 428 -17.79 0.16 14.80
CA ASP A 428 -17.39 1.40 15.49
C ASP A 428 -16.72 1.15 16.85
N GLN A 429 -17.05 0.06 17.55
CA GLN A 429 -16.42 -0.28 18.84
C GLN A 429 -14.99 -0.82 18.66
N PHE A 430 -14.68 -1.36 17.47
CA PHE A 430 -13.39 -1.96 17.13
C PHE A 430 -12.55 -1.08 16.21
N SER A 431 -12.99 0.15 15.92
CA SER A 431 -12.29 1.03 15.01
C SER A 431 -11.86 2.35 15.64
N PHE A 432 -10.90 3.02 15.00
CA PHE A 432 -10.41 4.34 15.40
C PHE A 432 -9.95 5.15 14.17
N ASP A 433 -9.87 6.46 14.31
CA ASP A 433 -9.61 7.44 13.24
C ASP A 433 -8.67 8.58 13.68
N LEU A 434 -7.72 8.27 14.58
CA LEU A 434 -6.72 9.20 15.11
C LEU A 434 -5.56 9.48 14.12
N PHE A 435 -5.85 9.49 12.83
CA PHE A 435 -4.88 9.66 11.74
C PHE A 435 -5.59 10.22 10.49
N ASN A 436 -4.80 10.81 9.59
CA ASN A 436 -5.27 11.33 8.33
C ASN A 436 -4.95 10.35 7.19
N THR A 437 -6.00 9.81 6.55
CA THR A 437 -5.88 8.98 5.33
C THR A 437 -6.02 9.79 4.04
N TYR A 438 -6.37 11.07 4.12
CA TYR A 438 -6.54 11.91 2.94
C TYR A 438 -5.21 12.53 2.53
N THR A 439 -4.21 11.68 2.29
CA THR A 439 -2.85 12.06 1.92
C THR A 439 -2.58 11.77 0.45
N GLU A 440 -1.63 12.48 -0.13
CA GLU A 440 -1.22 12.29 -1.53
C GLU A 440 -0.60 10.89 -1.77
N GLU A 441 0.06 10.32 -0.75
CA GLU A 441 0.66 8.98 -0.82
C GLU A 441 -0.39 7.87 -0.66
N ASP A 442 -1.34 7.97 0.28
CA ASP A 442 -2.40 6.96 0.45
C ASP A 442 -3.29 6.87 -0.80
N ALA A 443 -3.54 8.01 -1.45
CA ALA A 443 -4.29 8.06 -2.72
C ALA A 443 -3.58 7.33 -3.88
N LYS A 444 -2.25 7.17 -3.81
CA LYS A 444 -1.44 6.45 -4.80
C LYS A 444 -1.25 4.97 -4.46
N SER A 445 -1.56 4.57 -3.23
CA SER A 445 -1.27 3.24 -2.70
C SER A 445 -1.85 2.13 -3.59
N SER A 446 -1.10 1.02 -3.72
CA SER A 446 -1.42 -0.10 -4.61
C SER A 446 -2.78 -0.74 -4.34
N TRP A 447 -3.32 -0.56 -3.13
CA TRP A 447 -4.65 -1.04 -2.74
C TRP A 447 -5.80 -0.26 -3.38
N GLN A 448 -5.57 0.98 -3.81
CA GLN A 448 -6.58 1.83 -4.45
C GLN A 448 -6.53 1.77 -5.98
N LYS A 449 -5.44 1.24 -6.56
CA LYS A 449 -5.31 1.04 -8.00
C LYS A 449 -6.10 -0.19 -8.42
N GLN A 450 -7.33 0.01 -8.91
CA GLN A 450 -7.87 -0.90 -9.92
C GLN A 450 -6.93 -0.80 -11.12
N HIS A 451 -6.33 -1.91 -11.54
CA HIS A 451 -5.49 -1.91 -12.73
C HIS A 451 -6.42 -1.73 -13.93
N THR A 452 -6.65 -0.49 -14.34
CA THR A 452 -7.36 -0.26 -15.59
C THR A 452 -6.50 -0.82 -16.73
N ALA A 453 -7.12 -1.54 -17.66
CA ALA A 453 -6.45 -2.12 -18.82
C ALA A 453 -5.63 -1.11 -19.65
N SER A 454 -5.81 0.20 -19.43
CA SER A 454 -5.03 1.30 -19.99
C SER A 454 -3.60 1.39 -19.48
N ASP A 455 -3.31 1.01 -18.22
CA ASP A 455 -1.94 1.08 -17.68
C ASP A 455 -1.03 0.07 -18.40
N PHE A 456 -1.60 -1.10 -18.75
CA PHE A 456 -0.91 -2.12 -19.53
C PHE A 456 -0.71 -1.75 -21.00
N SER A 457 -1.60 -0.93 -21.60
CA SER A 457 -1.44 -0.53 -23.01
C SER A 457 -0.49 0.67 -23.17
N TYR A 458 -0.41 1.53 -22.16
CA TYR A 458 0.57 2.63 -22.10
C TYR A 458 2.01 2.12 -22.13
N ASP A 459 2.33 1.16 -21.25
CA ASP A 459 3.64 0.53 -21.20
C ASP A 459 3.96 -0.20 -22.52
N GLN A 460 2.98 -0.85 -23.14
CA GLN A 460 3.20 -1.56 -24.41
C GLN A 460 3.55 -0.63 -25.58
N LEU A 461 2.95 0.56 -25.67
CA LEU A 461 3.26 1.48 -26.76
C LEU A 461 4.65 2.11 -26.57
N LEU A 462 4.99 2.54 -25.34
CA LEU A 462 6.32 3.07 -25.03
C LEU A 462 7.40 2.00 -25.26
N LEU A 463 7.16 0.76 -24.82
CA LEU A 463 8.08 -0.36 -25.04
C LEU A 463 8.24 -0.69 -26.53
N ALA A 464 7.17 -0.62 -27.34
CA ALA A 464 7.24 -0.83 -28.78
C ALA A 464 8.11 0.24 -29.49
N ILE A 465 8.02 1.50 -29.03
CA ILE A 465 8.83 2.61 -29.54
C ILE A 465 10.30 2.47 -29.12
N GLN A 466 10.56 2.11 -27.85
CA GLN A 466 11.91 1.85 -27.35
C GLN A 466 12.58 0.69 -28.11
N ALA A 467 11.79 -0.33 -28.48
CA ALA A 467 12.25 -1.50 -29.21
C ALA A 467 12.34 -1.31 -30.75
N LYS A 468 12.02 -0.12 -31.28
CA LYS A 468 12.00 0.20 -32.73
C LYS A 468 11.12 -0.75 -33.55
N ARG A 469 9.87 -0.97 -33.10
CA ARG A 469 8.90 -1.90 -33.72
C ARG A 469 7.69 -1.15 -34.30
N PRO A 470 7.83 -0.47 -35.46
CA PRO A 470 6.75 0.31 -36.07
C PRO A 470 5.52 -0.54 -36.42
N ASP A 471 5.70 -1.83 -36.70
CA ASP A 471 4.60 -2.78 -36.93
C ASP A 471 3.71 -2.98 -35.70
N LEU A 472 4.32 -2.98 -34.51
CA LEU A 472 3.62 -3.12 -33.24
C LEU A 472 3.01 -1.80 -32.79
N VAL A 473 3.72 -0.68 -32.99
CA VAL A 473 3.21 0.68 -32.77
C VAL A 473 1.92 0.90 -33.57
N ARG A 474 1.92 0.58 -34.87
CA ARG A 474 0.72 0.70 -35.74
C ARG A 474 -0.46 -0.10 -35.22
N LYS A 475 -0.23 -1.34 -34.76
CA LYS A 475 -1.29 -2.20 -34.21
C LYS A 475 -1.84 -1.63 -32.90
N LEU A 476 -0.96 -1.22 -31.99
CA LEU A 476 -1.37 -0.69 -30.68
C LEU A 476 -2.17 0.62 -30.82
N LEU A 477 -1.75 1.53 -31.72
CA LEU A 477 -2.48 2.77 -32.03
C LEU A 477 -3.89 2.51 -32.60
N ALA A 478 -4.13 1.38 -33.27
CA ALA A 478 -5.42 1.04 -33.86
C ALA A 478 -6.45 0.50 -32.84
N TYR A 479 -6.00 0.06 -31.65
CA TYR A 479 -6.86 -0.56 -30.63
C TYR A 479 -6.98 0.26 -29.34
N GLN A 480 -6.35 1.45 -29.26
CA GLN A 480 -6.27 2.23 -28.02
C GLN A 480 -6.92 3.62 -28.17
N SER A 481 -7.70 4.05 -27.17
CA SER A 481 -8.10 5.46 -27.05
C SER A 481 -6.94 6.26 -26.47
N LEU A 482 -6.37 7.18 -27.25
CA LEU A 482 -5.19 7.94 -26.83
C LEU A 482 -5.58 8.99 -25.78
N SER A 483 -5.10 8.78 -24.55
CA SER A 483 -5.00 9.81 -23.52
C SER A 483 -4.08 10.92 -24.02
N ARG A 484 -4.51 12.20 -23.95
CA ARG A 484 -3.76 13.34 -24.49
C ARG A 484 -2.48 13.68 -23.72
N HIS A 485 -2.23 13.08 -22.55
CA HIS A 485 -1.19 13.57 -21.64
C HIS A 485 0.19 12.94 -21.79
N ASP A 486 0.34 11.87 -22.58
CA ASP A 486 1.58 11.07 -22.54
C ASP A 486 2.35 10.99 -23.87
N GLY A 487 1.93 11.77 -24.88
CA GLY A 487 2.50 11.74 -26.23
C GLY A 487 3.94 12.24 -26.36
N PHE A 488 4.42 13.04 -25.41
CA PHE A 488 5.76 13.62 -25.45
C PHE A 488 6.86 12.57 -25.29
N GLU A 489 6.70 11.62 -24.37
CA GLU A 489 7.72 10.59 -24.10
C GLU A 489 7.86 9.62 -25.27
N TRP A 490 6.75 9.26 -25.91
CA TRP A 490 6.72 8.47 -27.14
C TRP A 490 7.45 9.15 -28.31
N LEU A 491 7.12 10.42 -28.56
CA LEU A 491 7.75 11.20 -29.63
C LEU A 491 9.25 11.42 -29.35
N SER A 492 9.60 11.79 -28.12
CA SER A 492 10.99 11.99 -27.72
C SER A 492 11.80 10.71 -27.89
N THR A 493 11.25 9.57 -27.46
CA THR A 493 11.90 8.26 -27.62
C THR A 493 12.06 7.88 -29.09
N ALA A 494 11.03 8.08 -29.93
CA ALA A 494 11.12 7.79 -31.37
C ALA A 494 12.19 8.65 -32.08
N ILE A 495 12.26 9.95 -31.75
CA ILE A 495 13.26 10.90 -32.27
C ILE A 495 14.67 10.49 -31.83
N ASN A 496 14.86 10.20 -30.54
CA ASN A 496 16.15 9.75 -30.00
C ASN A 496 16.60 8.42 -30.62
N ASN A 497 15.65 7.54 -30.92
CA ASN A 497 15.90 6.27 -31.60
C ASN A 497 16.15 6.40 -33.10
N ARG A 498 15.93 7.58 -33.71
CA ARG A 498 15.95 7.82 -35.16
C ARG A 498 15.03 6.85 -35.93
N ASP A 499 13.87 6.53 -35.37
CA ASP A 499 12.88 5.63 -35.96
C ASP A 499 11.80 6.44 -36.70
N GLU A 500 12.07 6.76 -37.97
CA GLU A 500 11.20 7.62 -38.80
C GLU A 500 9.81 7.01 -39.06
N GLU A 501 9.71 5.68 -39.12
CA GLU A 501 8.42 5.03 -39.38
C GLU A 501 7.53 5.07 -38.14
N THR A 502 8.09 4.81 -36.95
CA THR A 502 7.38 4.98 -35.68
C THR A 502 6.99 6.43 -35.45
N LEU A 503 7.87 7.40 -35.76
CA LEU A 503 7.56 8.82 -35.66
C LEU A 503 6.38 9.22 -36.56
N ARG A 504 6.37 8.74 -37.81
CA ARG A 504 5.24 8.96 -38.73
C ARG A 504 3.93 8.39 -38.19
N LEU A 505 3.95 7.17 -37.66
CA LEU A 505 2.77 6.52 -37.09
C LEU A 505 2.18 7.27 -35.89
N LEU A 506 3.04 7.79 -35.02
CA LEU A 506 2.61 8.60 -33.88
C LEU A 506 1.96 9.91 -34.34
N LEU A 507 2.56 10.58 -35.33
CA LEU A 507 1.99 11.82 -35.89
C LEU A 507 0.67 11.59 -36.63
N GLU A 508 0.53 10.48 -37.38
CA GLU A 508 -0.71 10.07 -38.04
C GLU A 508 -1.84 9.77 -37.05
N ALA A 509 -1.50 9.38 -35.81
CA ALA A 509 -2.44 9.14 -34.73
C ALA A 509 -2.72 10.37 -33.84
N ASP A 510 -2.42 11.58 -34.33
CA ASP A 510 -2.60 12.85 -33.62
C ASP A 510 -1.85 12.96 -32.28
N VAL A 511 -0.76 12.19 -32.10
CA VAL A 511 0.14 12.33 -30.94
C VAL A 511 0.94 13.62 -31.14
N ASN A 512 0.58 14.68 -30.41
CA ASN A 512 1.17 16.01 -30.58
C ASN A 512 2.16 16.33 -29.44
N PRO A 513 3.37 16.85 -29.73
CA PRO A 513 4.32 17.27 -28.70
C PRO A 513 3.84 18.46 -27.84
N ASN A 514 2.79 19.18 -28.26
CA ASN A 514 2.27 20.37 -27.57
C ASN A 514 1.19 20.08 -26.52
N SER A 515 0.97 18.83 -26.11
CA SER A 515 0.12 18.55 -24.93
C SER A 515 0.77 18.97 -23.60
N ASN A 516 2.04 19.42 -23.64
CA ASN A 516 2.63 20.28 -22.62
C ASN A 516 3.04 21.63 -23.23
N ASN A 517 2.43 22.70 -22.75
CA ASN A 517 2.97 24.05 -22.91
C ASN A 517 4.36 24.12 -22.26
N LYS A 518 5.44 24.06 -23.07
CA LYS A 518 6.68 24.85 -22.96
C LYS A 518 7.80 24.27 -23.84
N VAL A 519 7.79 24.59 -25.13
CA VAL A 519 9.03 24.84 -25.88
C VAL A 519 8.81 26.05 -26.79
N LYS A 520 9.05 27.25 -26.25
CA LYS A 520 9.34 28.44 -27.05
C LYS A 520 10.72 28.95 -26.64
N LYS A 521 11.53 29.20 -27.67
CA LYS A 521 12.89 29.76 -27.72
C LYS A 521 14.02 28.73 -27.62
N ILE A 522 14.49 28.32 -28.79
CA ILE A 522 15.87 28.46 -29.33
C ILE A 522 15.66 28.06 -30.80
N THR A 523 15.47 28.98 -31.74
CA THR A 523 16.56 29.56 -32.53
C THR A 523 16.09 30.86 -33.20
N ARG A 524 16.71 31.98 -32.82
CA ARG A 524 16.85 33.16 -33.69
C ARG A 524 18.34 33.48 -33.71
N ASN A 525 18.94 33.42 -34.90
CA ASN A 525 20.24 33.93 -35.37
C ASN A 525 20.74 32.92 -36.43
N ARG A 526 21.09 33.26 -37.68
CA ARG A 526 21.38 34.54 -38.36
C ARG A 526 21.41 34.29 -39.91
N PRO A 527 21.51 35.35 -40.74
CA PRO A 527 21.20 35.41 -42.20
C PRO A 527 22.48 35.16 -43.06
N PRO A 528 22.57 35.40 -44.40
CA PRO A 528 21.73 36.14 -45.37
C PRO A 528 20.61 35.32 -46.01
#